data_AF-A0A840PLR8-F1
#
_entry.id   AF-A0A840PLR8-F1
#
_cell.length_a   1.000
_cell.length_b   1.000
_cell.length_c   1.000
_cell.angle_alpha   90.00
_cell.angle_beta   90.00
_cell.angle_gamma   90.00
#
_symmetry.space_group_name_H-M   'P 1'
#
loop_
_entity.id
_entity.type
_entity.pdbx_description
1 polymer ?
#
loop_
_entity_poly.entity_id
_entity_poly.type
_entity_poly.pdbx_seq_one_letter_code
_entity_poly.pdbx_strand_id
1 'polypeptide(L)'
;MAAIDEYINAITERAVEEARQEGAAAVEAQHLLLAVAAGQDPATRRVLASAGLDEQAIRAALEREFEHSLSAAGVSLSGFRLPRPSPALDRPKLGASAKLALERGFASVSRKRDLRPAHLLLGVLLAEAGTVPRALALAGVEAAELAAAVRRELPA
;
A
#
# COMPACT_ATOMS: atom_id res chain seq x y z
N MET A 1 11.20 -23.58 1.10
CA MET A 1 10.00 -22.72 1.03
C MET A 1 9.73 -22.42 -0.43
N ALA A 2 8.47 -22.31 -0.85
CA ALA A 2 8.18 -21.90 -2.24
C ALA A 2 8.48 -20.40 -2.39
N ALA A 3 8.97 -19.97 -3.56
CA ALA A 3 9.33 -18.56 -3.82
C ALA A 3 8.19 -17.58 -3.48
N ILE A 4 6.93 -18.04 -3.60
CA ILE A 4 5.77 -17.25 -3.20
C ILE A 4 5.70 -16.96 -1.71
N ASP A 5 6.00 -17.92 -0.84
CA ASP A 5 5.99 -17.72 0.61
C ASP A 5 7.08 -16.72 1.01
N GLU A 6 8.22 -16.72 0.29
CA GLU A 6 9.30 -15.75 0.48
C GLU A 6 8.86 -14.33 0.12
N TYR A 7 8.24 -14.12 -1.05
CA TYR A 7 7.77 -12.79 -1.44
C TYR A 7 6.68 -12.23 -0.51
N ILE A 8 5.71 -13.06 -0.11
CA ILE A 8 4.65 -12.63 0.80
C ILE A 8 5.23 -12.26 2.16
N ASN A 9 6.14 -13.09 2.69
CA ASN A 9 6.80 -12.80 3.96
C ASN A 9 7.61 -11.51 3.86
N ALA A 10 8.42 -11.32 2.81
CA ALA A 10 9.22 -10.11 2.64
C ALA A 10 8.36 -8.84 2.55
N ILE A 11 7.24 -8.88 1.80
CA ILE A 11 6.31 -7.75 1.70
C ILE A 11 5.62 -7.49 3.04
N THR A 12 5.20 -8.54 3.74
CA THR A 12 4.53 -8.42 5.04
C THR A 12 5.47 -7.88 6.11
N GLU A 13 6.71 -8.37 6.16
CA GLU A 13 7.75 -7.87 7.08
C GLU A 13 8.09 -6.41 6.81
N ARG A 14 8.22 -6.03 5.54
CA ARG A 14 8.43 -4.63 5.19
C ARG A 14 7.22 -3.77 5.56
N ALA A 15 5.99 -4.23 5.33
CA ALA A 15 4.80 -3.48 5.73
C ALA A 15 4.68 -3.32 7.25
N VAL A 16 5.13 -4.31 8.02
CA VAL A 16 5.27 -4.21 9.48
C VAL A 16 6.28 -3.12 9.85
N GLU A 17 7.41 -3.06 9.15
CA GLU A 17 8.43 -2.03 9.38
C GLU A 17 7.90 -0.63 9.04
N GLU A 18 7.23 -0.45 7.91
CA GLU A 18 6.59 0.83 7.55
C GLU A 18 5.60 1.28 8.64
N ALA A 19 4.68 0.39 9.05
CA ALA A 19 3.71 0.68 10.10
C ALA A 19 4.38 1.00 11.44
N ARG A 20 5.46 0.29 11.78
CA ARG A 20 6.22 0.54 12.98
C ARG A 20 6.88 1.91 12.92
N GLN A 21 7.54 2.29 11.83
CA GLN A 21 8.20 3.59 11.67
C GLN A 21 7.21 4.75 11.72
N GLU A 22 6.00 4.55 11.23
CA GLU A 22 4.89 5.52 11.34
C GLU A 22 4.24 5.56 12.73
N GLY A 23 4.64 4.67 13.66
CA GLY A 23 4.02 4.57 14.98
C GLY A 23 2.58 4.03 14.95
N ALA A 24 2.19 3.36 13.86
CA ALA A 24 0.84 2.86 13.66
C ALA A 24 0.52 1.67 14.58
N ALA A 25 -0.70 1.64 15.11
CA ALA A 25 -1.18 0.55 15.96
C ALA A 25 -1.38 -0.78 15.19
N ALA A 26 -1.56 -0.70 13.88
CA ALA A 26 -1.78 -1.85 13.01
C ALA A 26 -1.19 -1.62 11.62
N VAL A 27 -0.83 -2.71 10.95
CA VAL A 27 -0.46 -2.71 9.54
C VAL A 27 -1.72 -2.61 8.71
N GLU A 28 -2.00 -1.44 8.16
CA GLU A 28 -3.06 -1.16 7.19
C GLU A 28 -2.58 -1.18 5.72
N ALA A 29 -3.50 -1.08 4.77
CA ALA A 29 -3.26 -1.25 3.34
C ALA A 29 -2.21 -0.29 2.75
N GLN A 30 -2.07 0.92 3.29
CA GLN A 30 -1.03 1.86 2.83
C GLN A 30 0.39 1.35 3.11
N HIS A 31 0.60 0.61 4.20
CA HIS A 31 1.91 0.03 4.50
C HIS A 31 2.21 -1.15 3.56
N LEU A 32 1.19 -1.91 3.15
CA LEU A 32 1.35 -2.91 2.07
C LEU A 32 1.69 -2.24 0.74
N LEU A 33 1.05 -1.11 0.41
CA LEU A 33 1.36 -0.34 -0.79
C LEU A 33 2.83 0.12 -0.81
N LEU A 34 3.29 0.73 0.28
CA LEU A 34 4.69 1.15 0.45
C LEU A 34 5.65 -0.03 0.34
N ALA A 35 5.32 -1.14 1.00
CA ALA A 35 6.15 -2.36 0.95
C ALA A 35 6.28 -2.93 -0.47
N VAL A 36 5.18 -2.94 -1.23
CA VAL A 36 5.18 -3.39 -2.63
C VAL A 36 5.95 -2.43 -3.54
N ALA A 37 5.80 -1.12 -3.34
CA ALA A 37 6.49 -0.09 -4.12
C ALA A 37 8.01 -0.13 -3.91
N ALA A 38 8.45 -0.34 -2.67
CA ALA A 38 9.86 -0.50 -2.32
C ALA A 38 10.44 -1.88 -2.72
N GLY A 39 9.57 -2.89 -2.87
CA GLY A 39 9.94 -4.25 -3.27
C GLY A 39 10.64 -4.32 -4.63
N GLN A 40 11.28 -5.45 -4.93
CA GLN A 40 12.10 -5.63 -6.15
C GLN A 40 11.34 -6.21 -7.35
N ASP A 41 10.04 -6.47 -7.24
CA ASP A 41 9.26 -7.05 -8.33
C ASP A 41 9.21 -6.10 -9.55
N PRO A 42 9.73 -6.52 -10.71
CA PRO A 42 9.80 -5.63 -11.88
C PRO A 42 8.43 -5.22 -12.43
N ALA A 43 7.41 -6.08 -12.29
CA ALA A 43 6.07 -5.81 -12.80
C ALA A 43 5.37 -4.73 -11.97
N THR A 44 5.39 -4.84 -10.63
CA THR A 44 4.81 -3.80 -9.77
C THR A 44 5.50 -2.46 -9.95
N ARG A 45 6.84 -2.44 -9.99
CA ARG A 45 7.63 -1.22 -10.20
C ARG A 45 7.28 -0.53 -11.52
N ARG A 46 7.19 -1.30 -12.61
CA ARG A 46 6.88 -0.76 -13.93
C ARG A 46 5.49 -0.15 -13.97
N VAL A 47 4.49 -0.87 -13.45
CA VAL A 47 3.11 -0.38 -13.45
C VAL A 47 2.96 0.88 -12.61
N LEU A 48 3.51 0.88 -11.40
CA LEU A 48 3.51 2.04 -10.51
C LEU A 48 4.24 3.25 -11.15
N ALA A 49 5.44 3.03 -11.70
CA ALA A 49 6.19 4.09 -12.38
C ALA A 49 5.44 4.65 -13.62
N SER A 50 4.73 3.80 -14.36
CA SER A 50 3.92 4.25 -15.51
C SER A 50 2.78 5.18 -15.14
N ALA A 51 2.33 5.15 -13.88
CA ALA A 51 1.36 6.08 -13.30
C ALA A 51 2.00 7.24 -12.51
N GLY A 52 3.33 7.40 -12.56
CA GLY A 52 4.03 8.43 -11.79
C GLY A 52 4.11 8.15 -10.28
N LEU A 53 3.91 6.90 -9.86
CA LEU A 53 3.87 6.48 -8.46
C LEU A 53 5.12 5.70 -8.05
N ASP A 54 6.28 6.35 -7.99
CA ASP A 54 7.41 5.76 -7.25
C ASP A 54 7.15 5.77 -5.73
N GLU A 55 8.05 5.17 -4.95
CA GLU A 55 7.92 5.11 -3.49
C GLU A 55 7.75 6.51 -2.86
N GLN A 56 8.50 7.51 -3.34
CA GLN A 56 8.45 8.86 -2.80
C GLN A 56 7.14 9.56 -3.16
N ALA A 57 6.65 9.39 -4.39
CA ALA A 57 5.38 9.90 -4.84
C ALA A 57 4.21 9.30 -4.05
N ILE A 58 4.27 7.99 -3.73
CA ILE A 58 3.28 7.31 -2.87
C ILE A 58 3.32 7.88 -1.45
N ARG A 59 4.50 8.04 -0.84
CA ARG A 59 4.62 8.67 0.49
C ARG A 59 4.03 10.07 0.51
N ALA A 60 4.36 10.88 -0.49
CA ALA A 60 3.82 12.24 -0.62
C ALA A 60 2.29 12.25 -0.83
N ALA A 61 1.74 11.27 -1.55
CA ALA A 61 0.30 11.12 -1.71
C ALA A 61 -0.41 10.76 -0.39
N LEU A 62 0.19 9.86 0.39
CA LEU A 62 -0.32 9.49 1.72
C LEU A 62 -0.26 10.66 2.70
N GLU A 63 0.81 11.47 2.66
CA GLU A 63 0.92 12.66 3.51
C GLU A 63 -0.11 13.73 3.13
N ARG A 64 -0.34 13.98 1.84
CA ARG A 64 -1.44 14.85 1.38
C ARG A 64 -2.81 14.34 1.81
N GLU A 65 -3.02 13.03 1.81
CA GLU A 65 -4.28 12.43 2.29
C GLU A 65 -4.49 12.62 3.79
N PHE A 66 -3.42 12.48 4.57
CA PHE A 66 -3.44 12.73 6.01
C PHE A 66 -3.75 14.20 6.31
N GLU A 67 -3.07 15.13 5.64
CA GLU A 67 -3.35 16.58 5.73
C GLU A 67 -4.79 16.92 5.33
N HIS A 68 -5.26 16.35 4.22
CA HIS A 68 -6.62 16.54 3.76
C HIS A 68 -7.65 16.04 4.78
N SER A 69 -7.42 14.85 5.37
CA SER A 69 -8.29 14.28 6.41
C SER A 69 -8.34 15.14 7.68
N LEU A 70 -7.20 15.67 8.11
CA LEU A 70 -7.14 16.61 9.25
C LEU A 70 -7.87 17.92 8.94
N SER A 71 -7.68 18.46 7.73
CA SER A 71 -8.34 19.71 7.32
C SER A 71 -9.87 19.58 7.30
N ALA A 72 -10.39 18.41 6.91
CA ALA A 72 -11.82 18.13 6.95
C ALA A 72 -12.39 18.14 8.39
N ALA A 73 -11.54 17.90 9.40
CA ALA A 73 -11.87 18.04 10.82
C ALA A 73 -11.56 19.44 11.39
N GLY A 74 -11.17 20.41 10.54
CA GLY A 74 -10.81 21.77 10.94
C GLY A 74 -9.39 21.92 11.52
N VAL A 75 -8.53 20.90 11.37
CA VAL A 75 -7.14 20.92 11.85
C VAL A 75 -6.21 21.29 10.70
N SER A 76 -5.45 22.38 10.86
CA SER A 76 -4.44 22.81 9.88
C SER A 76 -3.03 22.55 10.38
N LEU A 77 -2.22 21.81 9.61
CA LEU A 77 -0.82 21.55 9.95
C LEU A 77 0.09 22.77 9.78
N SER A 78 -0.30 23.75 8.96
CA SER A 78 0.51 24.98 8.74
C SER A 78 0.72 25.80 10.01
N GLY A 79 -0.08 25.58 11.06
CA GLY A 79 0.09 26.20 12.37
C GLY A 79 0.98 25.45 13.36
N PHE A 80 1.43 24.23 13.04
CA PHE A 80 2.12 23.34 13.98
C PHE A 80 3.38 22.72 13.37
N ARG A 81 4.50 22.78 14.09
CA ARG A 81 5.67 21.96 13.78
C ARG A 81 5.49 20.59 14.44
N LEU A 82 4.85 19.66 13.73
CA LEU A 82 4.67 18.31 14.26
C LEU A 82 6.02 17.59 14.39
N PRO A 83 6.26 16.87 15.51
CA PRO A 83 7.40 15.98 15.60
C PRO A 83 7.24 14.83 14.59
N ARG A 84 8.37 14.24 14.18
CA ARG A 84 8.31 12.97 13.44
C ARG A 84 7.68 11.90 14.32
N PRO A 85 6.87 10.99 13.75
CA PRO A 85 6.37 9.82 14.49
C PRO A 85 7.52 9.07 15.17
N SER A 86 7.30 8.68 16.41
CA SER A 86 8.19 7.76 17.11
C SER A 86 7.84 6.33 16.70
N PRO A 87 8.82 5.46 16.42
CA PRO A 87 8.53 4.09 16.06
C PRO A 87 7.73 3.36 17.15
N ALA A 88 6.75 2.54 16.75
CA ALA A 88 5.98 1.72 17.67
C ALA A 88 6.91 0.76 18.45
N LEU A 89 6.67 0.62 19.76
CA LEU A 89 7.45 -0.28 20.61
C LEU A 89 7.13 -1.75 20.31
N ASP A 90 5.84 -2.04 20.11
CA ASP A 90 5.36 -3.38 19.80
C ASP A 90 5.29 -3.62 18.30
N ARG A 91 5.39 -4.89 17.90
CA ARG A 91 5.21 -5.30 16.51
C ARG A 91 3.73 -5.17 16.12
N PRO A 92 3.35 -4.27 15.18
CA PRO A 92 1.95 -4.13 14.78
C PRO A 92 1.45 -5.39 14.08
N LYS A 93 0.18 -5.74 14.33
CA LYS A 93 -0.51 -6.84 13.66
C LYS A 93 -1.23 -6.34 12.42
N LEU A 94 -1.61 -7.26 11.53
CA LEU A 94 -2.43 -6.90 10.37
C LEU A 94 -3.78 -6.32 10.80
N GLY A 95 -4.04 -5.10 10.35
CA GLY A 95 -5.30 -4.38 10.48
C GLY A 95 -6.34 -4.85 9.48
N ALA A 96 -7.52 -4.22 9.51
CA ALA A 96 -8.66 -4.65 8.71
C ALA A 96 -8.43 -4.44 7.21
N SER A 97 -7.89 -3.27 6.82
CA SER A 97 -7.72 -2.96 5.40
C SER A 97 -6.59 -3.78 4.77
N ALA A 98 -5.53 -4.09 5.52
CA ALA A 98 -4.47 -4.98 5.05
C ALA A 98 -4.97 -6.42 4.85
N LYS A 99 -5.78 -6.95 5.78
CA LYS A 99 -6.39 -8.28 5.62
C LYS A 99 -7.25 -8.36 4.36
N LEU A 100 -8.13 -7.38 4.16
CA LEU A 100 -8.97 -7.30 2.96
C LEU A 100 -8.15 -7.18 1.68
N ALA A 101 -7.04 -6.43 1.70
CA ALA A 101 -6.15 -6.34 0.54
C ALA A 101 -5.51 -7.70 0.21
N LEU A 102 -5.01 -8.43 1.21
CA LEU A 102 -4.47 -9.77 1.01
C LEU A 102 -5.53 -10.75 0.51
N GLU A 103 -6.74 -10.73 1.10
CA GLU A 103 -7.87 -11.57 0.68
C GLU A 103 -8.24 -11.34 -0.78
N ARG A 104 -8.37 -10.08 -1.22
CA ARG A 104 -8.65 -9.73 -2.62
C ARG A 104 -7.53 -10.17 -3.56
N GLY A 105 -6.27 -9.98 -3.14
CA GLY A 105 -5.11 -10.42 -3.90
C GLY A 105 -5.08 -11.94 -4.06
N PHE A 106 -5.36 -12.70 -3.00
CA PHE A 106 -5.41 -14.16 -3.03
C PHE A 106 -6.59 -14.69 -3.85
N ALA A 107 -7.75 -14.04 -3.78
CA ALA A 107 -8.92 -14.38 -4.57
C ALA A 107 -8.73 -14.17 -6.08
N SER A 108 -7.71 -13.39 -6.49
CA SER A 108 -7.39 -13.15 -7.90
C SER A 108 -6.61 -14.28 -8.58
N VAL A 109 -6.21 -15.32 -7.84
CA VAL A 109 -5.52 -16.50 -8.38
C VAL A 109 -6.23 -17.80 -8.02
N SER A 110 -6.24 -18.77 -8.94
CA SER A 110 -6.82 -20.09 -8.66
C SER A 110 -5.93 -20.99 -7.80
N ARG A 111 -4.61 -20.79 -7.83
CA ARG A 111 -3.65 -21.58 -7.05
C ARG A 111 -2.66 -20.68 -6.35
N LYS A 112 -2.38 -20.98 -5.08
CA LYS A 112 -1.42 -20.22 -4.25
C LYS A 112 -0.04 -20.07 -4.90
N ARG A 113 0.43 -21.09 -5.63
CA ARG A 113 1.74 -21.06 -6.30
C ARG A 113 1.86 -20.02 -7.42
N ASP A 114 0.74 -19.56 -7.96
CA ASP A 114 0.68 -18.60 -9.08
C ASP A 114 0.56 -17.15 -8.57
N LEU A 115 0.41 -16.98 -7.25
CA LEU A 115 0.39 -15.69 -6.59
C LEU A 115 1.75 -14.98 -6.77
N ARG A 116 1.73 -13.66 -6.81
CA ARG A 116 2.88 -12.79 -7.11
C ARG A 116 2.70 -11.45 -6.39
N PRO A 117 3.76 -10.66 -6.17
CA PRO A 117 3.65 -9.31 -5.63
C PRO A 117 2.59 -8.43 -6.34
N ALA A 118 2.48 -8.54 -7.67
CA ALA A 118 1.45 -7.85 -8.45
C ALA A 118 0.00 -8.20 -8.06
N HIS A 119 -0.28 -9.42 -7.58
CA HIS A 119 -1.60 -9.77 -7.04
C HIS A 119 -1.87 -9.09 -5.69
N LEU A 120 -0.84 -8.88 -4.86
CA LEU A 120 -0.99 -8.12 -3.63
C LEU A 120 -1.24 -6.64 -3.93
N LEU A 121 -0.53 -6.08 -4.91
CA LEU A 121 -0.80 -4.72 -5.41
C LEU A 121 -2.25 -4.61 -5.88
N LEU A 122 -2.71 -5.56 -6.70
CA LEU A 122 -4.10 -5.59 -7.18
C LEU A 122 -5.09 -5.60 -6.01
N GLY A 123 -4.86 -6.43 -4.98
CA GLY A 123 -5.72 -6.48 -3.81
C GLY A 123 -5.81 -5.16 -3.04
N VAL A 124 -4.70 -4.42 -2.94
CA VAL A 124 -4.66 -3.06 -2.37
C VAL A 124 -5.45 -2.07 -3.23
N LEU A 125 -5.28 -2.10 -4.55
CA LEU A 125 -5.92 -1.18 -5.50
C LEU A 125 -7.43 -1.40 -5.66
N LEU A 126 -7.93 -2.59 -5.31
CA LEU A 126 -9.36 -2.93 -5.33
C LEU A 126 -10.12 -2.44 -4.09
N ALA A 127 -9.49 -1.66 -3.21
CA ALA A 127 -10.20 -1.00 -2.13
C ALA A 127 -11.09 0.13 -2.67
N GLU A 128 -12.40 0.05 -2.43
CA GLU A 128 -13.38 1.08 -2.83
C GLU A 128 -13.32 2.33 -1.95
N ALA A 129 -12.85 2.18 -0.71
CA ALA A 129 -12.74 3.26 0.27
C ALA A 129 -11.54 3.05 1.19
N GLY A 130 -11.07 4.14 1.80
CA GLY A 130 -9.96 4.15 2.74
C GLY A 130 -8.84 5.11 2.32
N THR A 131 -7.73 5.07 3.05
CA THR A 131 -6.56 5.94 2.84
C THR A 131 -5.95 5.76 1.45
N VAL A 132 -5.75 4.51 1.00
CA VAL A 132 -5.13 4.24 -0.31
C VAL A 132 -5.92 4.85 -1.48
N PRO A 133 -7.21 4.55 -1.70
CA PRO A 133 -7.94 5.13 -2.83
C PRO A 133 -8.02 6.66 -2.75
N ARG A 134 -8.14 7.26 -1.55
CA ARG A 134 -8.13 8.72 -1.39
C ARG A 134 -6.76 9.34 -1.71
N ALA A 135 -5.68 8.71 -1.27
CA ALA A 135 -4.31 9.16 -1.56
C ALA A 135 -4.01 9.11 -3.07
N LEU A 136 -4.44 8.05 -3.76
CA LEU A 136 -4.32 7.94 -5.22
C LEU A 136 -5.12 9.03 -5.93
N ALA A 137 -6.37 9.28 -5.52
CA ALA A 137 -7.18 10.36 -6.08
C ALA A 137 -6.54 11.74 -5.89
N LEU A 138 -5.98 12.02 -4.71
CA LEU A 138 -5.22 13.26 -4.43
C LEU A 138 -3.89 13.35 -5.18
N ALA A 139 -3.38 12.25 -5.72
CA ALA A 139 -2.25 12.22 -6.63
C ALA A 139 -2.67 12.31 -8.11
N GLY A 140 -3.98 12.40 -8.41
CA GLY A 140 -4.50 12.40 -9.78
C GLY A 140 -4.42 11.04 -10.46
N VAL A 141 -4.34 9.95 -9.69
CA VAL A 141 -4.26 8.58 -10.21
C VAL A 141 -5.57 7.84 -9.97
N GLU A 142 -6.18 7.38 -11.06
CA GLU A 142 -7.39 6.56 -11.02
C GLU A 142 -7.07 5.11 -10.64
N ALA A 143 -7.49 4.69 -9.44
CA ALA A 143 -7.19 3.36 -8.90
C ALA A 143 -7.68 2.22 -9.82
N ALA A 144 -8.81 2.40 -10.50
CA ALA A 144 -9.36 1.43 -11.43
C ALA A 144 -8.47 1.25 -12.68
N GLU A 145 -7.93 2.34 -13.23
CA GLU A 145 -7.02 2.29 -14.37
C GLU A 145 -5.70 1.63 -14.00
N LEU A 146 -5.17 1.97 -12.82
CA LEU A 146 -3.97 1.34 -12.27
C LEU A 146 -4.17 -0.15 -12.02
N ALA A 147 -5.31 -0.54 -11.43
CA ALA A 147 -5.66 -1.95 -11.23
C ALA A 147 -5.79 -2.71 -12.57
N ALA A 148 -6.36 -2.08 -13.60
CA ALA A 148 -6.41 -2.64 -14.94
C ALA A 148 -5.00 -2.81 -15.55
N ALA A 149 -4.09 -1.87 -15.31
CA ALA A 149 -2.69 -1.99 -15.72
C ALA A 149 -1.98 -3.16 -15.02
N VAL A 150 -2.18 -3.32 -13.71
CA VAL A 150 -1.65 -4.48 -12.96
C VAL A 150 -2.16 -5.79 -13.54
N ARG A 151 -3.47 -5.90 -13.84
CA ARG A 151 -4.05 -7.11 -14.45
C ARG A 151 -3.43 -7.48 -15.79
N ARG A 152 -2.98 -6.51 -16.59
CA ARG A 152 -2.32 -6.77 -17.88
C ARG A 152 -0.91 -7.36 -17.74
N GLU A 153 -0.24 -7.11 -16.62
CA GLU A 153 1.08 -7.70 -16.32
C GLU A 153 0.98 -9.09 -15.70
N LEU A 154 -0.20 -9.46 -15.19
CA LEU A 154 -0.44 -10.75 -14.59
C LEU A 154 -0.65 -11.82 -15.68
N PRO A 155 -0.07 -13.02 -15.52
CA PRO A 155 -0.37 -14.13 -16.41
C PRO A 155 -1.85 -14.54 -16.27
N ALA A 156 -2.43 -14.99 -17.39
CA ALA A 156 -3.80 -15.50 -17.45
C ALA A 156 -4.00 -16.79 -16.63
#